data_AF-A0A2G9GX84-F1
#
_entry.id   AF-A0A2G9GX84-F1
#
_cell.length_a   1.000
_cell.length_b   1.000
_cell.length_c   1.000
_cell.angle_alpha   90.00
_cell.angle_beta   90.00
_cell.angle_gamma   90.00
#
_symmetry.space_group_name_H-M   'P 1'
#
loop_
_entity.id
_entity.type
_entity.pdbx_description
1 polymer ?
#
loop_
_entity_poly.entity_id
_entity_poly.type
_entity_poly.pdbx_seq_one_letter_code
_entity_poly.pdbx_strand_id
1 'polypeptide(L)'
;MYPNYGKWIRNKVHGTKQGEMTISQYFSKLSRLWQELEYYQDFQADYTGDAGKLQKLIEKEWVYDFLASLNNEYDHIRVQVHGKTPFPSLEQAYSYV
;
A
#
# COMPACT_ATOMS: atom_id res chain seq x y z
N MET A 1 24.35 -1.61 8.01
CA MET A 1 22.94 -1.71 7.60
C MET A 1 22.14 -2.33 8.74
N TYR A 2 20.95 -1.83 9.08
CA TYR A 2 20.17 -2.34 10.23
C TYR A 2 19.22 -3.48 9.80
N PRO A 3 19.45 -4.74 10.20
CA PRO A 3 18.73 -5.92 9.67
C PRO A 3 17.20 -5.90 9.85
N ASN A 4 16.69 -5.07 10.75
CA ASN A 4 15.27 -5.00 11.11
C ASN A 4 14.54 -3.80 10.51
N TYR A 5 15.20 -2.97 9.71
CA TYR A 5 14.62 -1.71 9.25
C TYR A 5 13.44 -1.90 8.29
N GLY A 6 13.55 -2.81 7.32
CA GLY A 6 12.42 -3.14 6.43
C GLY A 6 11.19 -3.68 7.19
N LYS A 7 11.40 -4.49 8.23
CA LYS A 7 10.32 -4.96 9.11
C LYS A 7 9.67 -3.81 9.88
N TRP A 8 10.45 -2.84 10.34
CA TRP A 8 9.94 -1.66 11.01
C TRP A 8 9.09 -0.79 10.08
N ILE A 9 9.53 -0.56 8.83
CA ILE A 9 8.76 0.20 7.84
C ILE A 9 7.42 -0.51 7.56
N ARG A 10 7.42 -1.82 7.34
CA ARG A 10 6.19 -2.60 7.13
C ARG A 10 5.21 -2.49 8.30
N ASN A 11 5.70 -2.60 9.53
CA ASN A 11 4.86 -2.39 10.71
C ASN A 11 4.30 -0.95 10.78
N LYS A 12 5.08 0.04 10.35
CA LYS A 12 4.65 1.44 10.30
C LYS A 12 3.59 1.68 9.22
N VAL A 13 3.67 1.03 8.07
CA VAL A 13 2.63 1.03 7.03
C VAL A 13 1.31 0.51 7.62
N HIS A 14 1.31 -0.70 8.18
CA HIS A 14 0.10 -1.32 8.76
C HIS A 14 -0.48 -0.52 9.94
N GLY A 15 0.37 0.17 10.70
CA GLY A 15 -0.03 1.03 11.81
C GLY A 15 -0.53 2.43 11.40
N THR A 16 -0.35 2.84 10.14
CA THR A 16 -0.75 4.18 9.69
C THR A 16 -2.24 4.16 9.32
N LYS A 17 -3.05 4.83 10.15
CA LYS A 17 -4.48 5.09 9.94
C LYS A 17 -4.71 6.49 9.36
N GLN A 18 -5.82 6.70 8.64
CA GLN A 18 -6.23 8.01 8.14
C GLN A 18 -6.43 8.99 9.31
N GLY A 19 -7.33 8.66 10.24
CA GLY A 19 -7.65 9.54 11.38
C GLY A 19 -8.11 10.92 10.90
N GLU A 20 -7.50 11.98 11.44
CA GLU A 20 -7.80 13.38 11.09
C GLU A 20 -7.13 13.88 9.80
N MET A 21 -6.33 13.04 9.13
CA MET A 21 -5.67 13.43 7.87
C MET A 21 -6.70 13.47 6.74
N THR A 22 -6.52 14.42 5.82
CA THR A 22 -7.20 14.35 4.52
C THR A 22 -6.76 13.09 3.77
N ILE A 23 -7.57 12.63 2.82
CA ILE A 23 -7.24 11.48 1.97
C ILE A 23 -5.91 11.68 1.24
N SER A 24 -5.67 12.89 0.72
CA SER A 24 -4.41 13.22 0.05
C SER A 24 -3.20 13.18 0.98
N GLN A 25 -3.33 13.66 2.22
CA GLN A 25 -2.26 13.61 3.23
C GLN A 25 -1.96 12.17 3.65
N TYR A 26 -3.01 11.39 3.89
CA TYR A 26 -2.89 9.99 4.27
C TYR A 26 -2.23 9.16 3.16
N PHE A 27 -2.72 9.30 1.93
CA PHE A 27 -2.15 8.64 0.76
C PHE A 27 -0.67 9.02 0.57
N SER A 28 -0.34 10.31 0.61
CA SER A 28 1.04 10.79 0.48
C SER A 28 1.96 10.22 1.56
N LYS A 29 1.45 10.03 2.79
CA LYS A 29 2.22 9.43 3.90
C LYS A 29 2.49 7.94 3.65
N LEU A 30 1.50 7.18 3.17
CA LEU A 30 1.69 5.79 2.80
C LEU A 30 2.64 5.63 1.61
N SER A 31 2.48 6.44 0.56
CA SER A 31 3.36 6.41 -0.62
C SER A 31 4.83 6.59 -0.26
N ARG A 32 5.14 7.48 0.69
CA ARG A 32 6.51 7.66 1.17
C ARG A 32 7.04 6.42 1.90
N LEU A 33 6.22 5.75 2.71
CA LEU A 33 6.62 4.54 3.42
C LEU A 33 6.83 3.35 2.47
N TRP A 34 5.96 3.22 1.46
CA TRP A 34 6.11 2.19 0.44
C TRP A 34 7.37 2.41 -0.42
N GLN A 35 7.64 3.64 -0.85
CA GLN A 35 8.88 3.98 -1.55
C GLN A 35 10.13 3.65 -0.72
N GLU A 36 10.08 3.91 0.59
CA GLU A 36 11.17 3.56 1.51
C GLU A 36 11.32 2.04 1.66
N LEU A 37 10.20 1.30 1.68
CA LEU A 37 10.18 -0.15 1.73
C LEU A 37 10.74 -0.78 0.45
N GLU A 38 10.33 -0.29 -0.72
CA GLU A 38 10.85 -0.73 -2.03
C GLU A 38 12.35 -0.50 -2.12
N TYR A 39 12.83 0.71 -1.78
CA TYR A 39 14.26 0.99 -1.74
C TYR A 39 15.05 0.01 -0.86
N TYR A 40 14.46 -0.37 0.29
CA TYR A 40 15.08 -1.32 1.20
C TYR A 40 14.98 -2.78 0.72
N GLN A 41 13.91 -3.14 -0.01
CA GLN A 41 13.70 -4.46 -0.60
C GLN A 41 14.53 -4.68 -1.87
N ASP A 42 14.68 -3.66 -2.72
CA ASP A 42 15.54 -3.68 -3.91
C ASP A 42 17.00 -3.93 -3.53
N PHE A 43 17.45 -3.42 -2.38
CA PHE A 43 18.77 -3.76 -1.84
C PHE A 43 18.90 -5.25 -1.45
N GLN A 44 17.79 -5.94 -1.18
CA GLN A 44 17.77 -7.36 -0.80
C GLN A 44 17.42 -8.30 -1.96
N ALA A 45 16.80 -7.79 -3.02
CA ALA A 45 16.26 -8.57 -4.14
C ALA A 45 17.26 -8.71 -5.29
N ASP A 46 18.46 -9.24 -5.01
CA ASP A 46 19.20 -9.95 -6.05
C ASP A 46 18.53 -11.32 -6.22
N TYR A 47 18.08 -11.63 -7.45
CA TYR A 47 17.41 -12.87 -7.89
C TYR A 47 15.93 -13.03 -7.52
N THR A 48 14.99 -12.73 -8.44
CA THR A 48 13.87 -13.65 -8.78
C THR A 48 13.31 -13.35 -10.18
N GLY A 49 13.11 -14.40 -11.00
CA GLY A 49 12.83 -14.32 -12.44
C GLY A 49 11.40 -13.96 -12.88
N ASP A 50 10.58 -13.30 -12.06
CA ASP A 50 9.23 -12.88 -12.47
C ASP A 50 8.78 -11.57 -11.79
N ALA A 51 9.58 -10.51 -11.99
CA ALA A 51 9.34 -9.17 -11.45
C ALA A 51 7.94 -8.62 -11.75
N GLY A 52 7.36 -8.98 -12.91
CA GLY A 52 6.03 -8.51 -13.31
C GLY A 52 4.90 -9.07 -12.45
N LYS A 53 4.97 -10.34 -12.04
CA LYS A 53 3.98 -10.91 -11.10
C LYS A 53 4.18 -10.38 -9.68
N LEU A 54 5.44 -10.20 -9.26
CA LEU A 54 5.76 -9.63 -7.95
C LEU A 54 5.22 -8.20 -7.81
N GLN A 55 5.44 -7.35 -8.83
CA GLN A 55 4.92 -5.98 -8.82
C GLN A 55 3.40 -5.93 -8.69
N LYS A 56 2.68 -6.82 -9.40
CA LYS A 56 1.22 -6.91 -9.29
C LYS A 56 0.75 -7.34 -7.89
N LEU A 57 1.50 -8.20 -7.21
CA LEU A 57 1.19 -8.59 -5.84
C LEU A 57 1.45 -7.45 -4.85
N ILE A 58 2.55 -6.72 -5.01
CA ILE A 58 2.90 -5.55 -4.19
C ILE A 58 1.85 -4.46 -4.36
N GLU A 59 1.48 -4.11 -5.59
CA GLU A 59 0.46 -3.09 -5.85
C GLU A 59 -0.89 -3.48 -5.23
N LYS A 60 -1.26 -4.77 -5.32
CA LYS A 60 -2.47 -5.29 -4.68
C LYS A 60 -2.40 -5.18 -3.16
N GLU A 61 -1.24 -5.46 -2.55
CA GLU A 61 -1.01 -5.27 -1.10
C GLU A 61 -1.20 -3.80 -0.70
N TRP A 62 -0.68 -2.85 -1.47
CA TRP A 62 -0.83 -1.42 -1.19
C TRP A 62 -2.26 -0.92 -1.27
N VAL A 63 -3.05 -1.44 -2.22
CA VAL A 63 -4.49 -1.14 -2.28
C VAL A 63 -5.18 -1.61 -1.00
N TYR A 64 -4.85 -2.81 -0.50
CA TYR A 64 -5.42 -3.29 0.76
C TYR A 64 -4.97 -2.46 1.96
N ASP A 65 -3.68 -2.15 2.07
CA ASP A 65 -3.14 -1.32 3.15
C ASP A 65 -3.80 0.06 3.21
N PHE A 66 -3.96 0.70 2.04
CA PHE A 66 -4.69 1.96 1.89
C PHE A 66 -6.12 1.82 2.41
N LEU A 67 -6.89 0.88 1.85
CA LEU A 67 -8.30 0.74 2.15
C LEU A 67 -8.57 0.27 3.59
N ALA A 68 -7.76 -0.63 4.15
CA ALA A 68 -7.97 -1.20 5.48
C ALA A 68 -7.83 -0.18 6.63
N SER A 69 -7.23 0.97 6.33
CA SER A 69 -6.83 1.96 7.33
C SER A 69 -7.44 3.34 7.08
N LEU A 70 -8.29 3.47 6.05
CA LEU A 70 -9.24 4.58 5.90
C LEU A 70 -10.25 4.62 7.04
N ASN A 71 -10.90 5.77 7.24
CA ASN A 71 -12.00 5.91 8.17
C ASN A 71 -13.24 5.09 7.73
N ASN A 72 -14.17 4.85 8.65
CA ASN A 72 -15.35 4.00 8.39
C ASN A 72 -16.32 4.62 7.37
N GLU A 73 -16.26 5.94 7.14
CA GLU A 73 -17.05 6.62 6.12
C GLU A 73 -16.81 6.05 4.69
N TYR A 74 -15.64 5.44 4.45
CA TYR A 74 -15.27 4.81 3.18
C TYR A 74 -15.52 3.29 3.13
N ASP A 75 -16.27 2.71 4.09
CA ASP A 75 -16.60 1.28 4.09
C ASP A 75 -17.24 0.82 2.78
N HIS A 76 -18.08 1.66 2.18
CA HIS A 76 -18.72 1.41 0.90
C HIS A 76 -17.70 1.27 -0.25
N ILE A 77 -16.60 2.03 -0.22
CA ILE A 77 -15.51 1.93 -1.21
C ILE A 77 -14.78 0.58 -1.08
N ARG A 78 -14.59 0.08 0.14
CA ARG A 78 -13.99 -1.25 0.38
C ARG A 78 -14.82 -2.34 -0.31
N VAL A 79 -16.15 -2.30 -0.15
CA VAL A 79 -17.07 -3.26 -0.79
C VAL A 79 -17.01 -3.13 -2.31
N GLN A 80 -17.05 -1.90 -2.84
CA GLN A 80 -16.96 -1.64 -4.27
C GLN A 80 -15.66 -2.18 -4.88
N VAL A 81 -14.51 -1.96 -4.23
CA VAL A 81 -13.21 -2.44 -4.71
C VAL A 81 -13.14 -3.96 -4.71
N HIS A 82 -13.67 -4.64 -3.68
CA HIS A 82 -13.69 -6.10 -3.62
C HIS A 82 -14.45 -6.74 -4.79
N GLY A 83 -15.49 -6.09 -5.31
CA GLY A 83 -16.28 -6.59 -6.43
C GLY A 83 -15.69 -6.34 -7.82
N LYS A 84 -14.59 -5.58 -7.94
CA LYS A 84 -14.04 -5.18 -9.25
C LYS A 84 -13.19 -6.28 -9.89
N THR A 85 -13.43 -6.50 -11.18
CA THR A 85 -12.61 -7.34 -12.06
C THR A 85 -12.37 -6.60 -13.38
N PRO A 86 -11.11 -6.28 -13.75
CA PRO A 86 -9.89 -6.54 -12.98
C PRO A 86 -9.84 -5.75 -11.65
N PHE A 87 -9.04 -6.24 -10.71
CA PHE A 87 -8.79 -5.54 -9.45
C PHE A 87 -8.15 -4.17 -9.75
N PRO A 88 -8.57 -3.07 -9.09
CA PRO A 88 -8.12 -1.73 -9.44
C PRO A 88 -6.64 -1.52 -9.09
N SER A 89 -5.98 -0.63 -9.84
CA SER A 89 -4.67 -0.10 -9.46
C SER A 89 -4.76 0.77 -8.21
N LEU A 90 -3.60 1.12 -7.62
CA LEU A 90 -3.56 2.02 -6.47
C LEU A 90 -4.16 3.40 -6.79
N GLU A 91 -3.87 3.96 -7.96
CA GLU A 91 -4.42 5.23 -8.42
C GLU A 91 -5.95 5.16 -8.63
N GLN A 92 -6.43 4.06 -9.20
CA GLN A 92 -7.87 3.83 -9.36
C GLN A 92 -8.57 3.72 -8.01
N ALA A 93 -7.99 2.99 -7.06
CA ALA A 93 -8.51 2.89 -5.70
C ALA A 93 -8.56 4.26 -5.01
N TYR A 94 -7.51 5.08 -5.16
CA TYR A 94 -7.49 6.45 -4.67
C TYR A 94 -8.61 7.31 -5.29
N SER A 95 -8.86 7.17 -6.59
CA SER A 95 -9.92 7.93 -7.29
C SER A 95 -11.36 7.60 -6.87
N TYR A 96 -11.56 6.48 -6.17
CA TYR A 96 -12.88 6.09 -5.66
C TYR A 96 -13.22 6.71 -4.31
N VAL A 97 -12.21 7.22 -3.60
CA VAL A 97 -12.32 7.84 -2.28
C VAL A 97 -12.53 9.34 -2.43
#